data_AF-A0A954RQL2-F1
#
_entry.id   AF-A0A954RQL2-F1
#
_cell.length_a   1.000
_cell.length_b   1.000
_cell.length_c   1.000
_cell.angle_alpha   90.00
_cell.angle_beta   90.00
_cell.angle_gamma   90.00
#
_symmetry.space_group_name_H-M   'P 1'
#
loop_
_entity.id
_entity.type
_entity.pdbx_description
1 polymer ?
#
loop_
_entity_poly.entity_id
_entity_poly.type
_entity_poly.pdbx_seq_one_letter_code
_entity_poly.pdbx_strand_id
1 'polypeptide(L)'
;LPGLPRHALSYTPWRYSSSTDIYGTSGGWTQAINTGAGVIPGYRRATEPLRTFGAALANIPANQVERVKTDYATVELTDAANLHGIEVLGLQRAKAKANERAILELEAATLSTADEMNTHIAVLNKINAAGMMAVRASQDTNQLLIAVLDHQVAESKRRRDAEAAVISDHIAFRTRAAGPANSGIRGTTTVLSTFRMP
;
A
#
# COMPACT_ATOMS: atom_id res chain seq x y z
N LEU A 1 24.44 28.84 -30.32
CA LEU A 1 24.58 27.60 -31.12
C LEU A 1 23.23 27.17 -31.69
N PRO A 2 23.10 27.01 -33.02
CA PRO A 2 21.87 26.50 -33.63
C PRO A 2 21.66 25.03 -33.24
N GLY A 3 20.54 24.69 -32.60
CA GLY A 3 20.13 23.29 -32.36
C GLY A 3 19.94 22.85 -30.91
N LEU A 4 20.30 23.67 -29.90
CA LEU A 4 20.00 23.38 -28.50
C LEU A 4 18.51 23.07 -28.19
N PRO A 5 17.51 23.74 -28.79
CA PRO A 5 16.11 23.35 -28.60
C PRO A 5 15.75 21.95 -29.13
N ARG A 6 16.59 21.30 -29.94
CA ARG A 6 16.39 19.89 -30.34
C ARG A 6 16.67 18.90 -29.21
N HIS A 7 17.27 19.36 -28.11
CA HIS A 7 17.52 18.56 -26.91
C HIS A 7 16.44 18.73 -25.84
N ALA A 8 15.30 19.38 -26.14
CA ALA A 8 14.15 19.37 -25.24
C ALA A 8 13.73 17.91 -25.00
N LEU A 9 13.85 17.47 -23.75
CA LEU A 9 13.70 16.06 -23.41
C LEU A 9 12.20 15.73 -23.31
N SER A 10 11.76 14.73 -24.07
CA SER A 10 10.43 14.13 -23.89
C SER A 10 10.39 13.47 -22.52
N TYR A 11 9.41 13.81 -21.68
CA TYR A 11 9.32 13.33 -20.31
C TYR A 11 7.97 12.65 -20.04
N THR A 12 7.96 11.73 -19.08
CA THR A 12 6.74 11.10 -18.61
C THR A 12 6.17 11.95 -17.47
N PRO A 13 4.99 12.59 -17.64
CA PRO A 13 4.40 13.38 -16.58
C PRO A 13 3.96 12.47 -15.44
N TRP A 14 4.07 12.97 -14.21
CA TRP A 14 3.56 12.25 -13.04
C TRP A 14 2.06 12.01 -13.17
N ARG A 15 1.65 10.75 -12.95
CA ARG A 15 0.24 10.37 -12.89
C ARG A 15 -0.10 9.89 -11.49
N TYR A 16 -1.18 10.44 -10.95
CA TYR A 16 -1.77 9.95 -9.72
C TYR A 16 -2.47 8.61 -9.97
N SER A 17 -2.42 7.74 -8.97
CA SER A 17 -3.18 6.50 -8.97
C SER A 17 -4.66 6.81 -8.79
N SER A 18 -5.54 6.02 -9.38
CA SER A 18 -6.99 6.20 -9.28
C SER A 18 -7.72 4.87 -9.13
N SER A 19 -8.88 4.94 -8.48
CA SER A 19 -9.83 3.84 -8.34
C SER A 19 -11.21 4.36 -8.71
N THR A 20 -12.05 3.50 -9.30
CA THR A 20 -13.45 3.83 -9.57
C THR A 20 -14.26 4.01 -8.28
N ASP A 21 -13.82 3.39 -7.18
CA ASP A 21 -14.42 3.50 -5.85
C ASP A 21 -15.93 3.26 -5.79
N ILE A 22 -16.42 2.30 -6.58
CA ILE A 22 -17.85 2.01 -6.77
C ILE A 22 -18.58 1.79 -5.43
N TYR A 23 -17.91 1.15 -4.48
CA TYR A 23 -18.46 0.84 -3.15
C TYR A 23 -17.94 1.76 -2.04
N GLY A 24 -17.16 2.80 -2.38
CA GLY A 24 -16.72 3.82 -1.43
C GLY A 24 -15.69 3.35 -0.40
N THR A 25 -14.95 2.27 -0.64
CA THR A 25 -13.94 1.74 0.30
C THR A 25 -12.51 2.11 -0.07
N SER A 26 -12.26 2.49 -1.32
CA SER A 26 -10.94 2.71 -1.91
C SER A 26 -10.56 4.18 -2.09
N GLY A 27 -11.51 5.12 -1.94
CA GLY A 27 -11.25 6.55 -2.10
C GLY A 27 -10.22 7.08 -1.11
N GLY A 28 -10.33 6.70 0.18
CA GLY A 28 -9.36 7.08 1.21
C GLY A 28 -7.97 6.50 0.96
N TRP A 29 -7.89 5.24 0.48
CA TRP A 29 -6.63 4.64 0.05
C TRP A 29 -6.00 5.42 -1.10
N THR A 30 -6.79 5.74 -2.13
CA THR A 30 -6.36 6.49 -3.32
C THR A 30 -5.86 7.88 -2.94
N GLN A 31 -6.53 8.57 -2.02
CA GLN A 31 -6.06 9.85 -1.49
C GLN A 31 -4.71 9.68 -0.77
N ALA A 32 -4.60 8.67 0.10
CA ALA A 32 -3.40 8.42 0.89
C ALA A 32 -2.17 8.14 0.01
N ILE A 33 -2.28 7.23 -0.96
CA ILE A 33 -1.15 6.90 -1.86
C ILE A 33 -0.75 8.06 -2.78
N ASN A 34 -1.59 9.09 -2.94
CA ASN A 34 -1.29 10.24 -3.80
C ASN A 34 -0.76 11.46 -3.03
N THR A 35 -1.06 11.55 -1.73
CA THR A 35 -0.82 12.78 -0.95
C THR A 35 -0.09 12.54 0.38
N GLY A 36 -0.09 11.31 0.90
CA GLY A 36 0.37 10.98 2.24
C GLY A 36 -0.61 11.41 3.34
N ALA A 37 -1.74 12.02 2.99
CA ALA A 37 -2.76 12.42 3.96
C ALA A 37 -3.74 11.28 4.25
N GLY A 38 -4.16 11.14 5.50
CA GLY A 38 -5.20 10.18 5.87
C GLY A 38 -4.81 8.71 5.67
N VAL A 39 -3.52 8.38 5.75
CA VAL A 39 -3.00 7.01 5.54
C VAL A 39 -3.73 5.98 6.39
N ILE A 40 -3.78 6.16 7.70
CA ILE A 40 -4.45 5.23 8.62
C ILE A 40 -5.95 5.07 8.33
N PRO A 41 -6.77 6.14 8.29
CA PRO A 41 -8.20 5.99 8.02
C PRO A 41 -8.49 5.46 6.61
N GLY A 42 -7.69 5.83 5.60
CA GLY A 42 -7.80 5.32 4.23
C GLY A 42 -7.48 3.82 4.14
N TYR A 43 -6.40 3.40 4.80
CA TYR A 43 -6.00 1.99 4.90
C TYR A 43 -7.08 1.15 5.56
N ARG A 44 -7.51 1.53 6.78
CA ARG A 44 -8.49 0.79 7.57
C ARG A 44 -9.85 0.64 6.89
N ARG A 45 -10.25 1.62 6.09
CA ARG A 45 -11.52 1.57 5.35
C ARG A 45 -11.44 0.64 4.12
N ALA A 46 -10.24 0.45 3.58
CA ALA A 46 -10.02 -0.35 2.38
C ALA A 46 -9.67 -1.81 2.68
N THR A 47 -9.35 -2.18 3.92
CA THR A 47 -8.90 -3.52 4.32
C THR A 47 -9.94 -4.28 5.13
N GLU A 48 -9.81 -5.61 5.14
CA GLU A 48 -10.63 -6.46 6.02
C GLU A 48 -10.25 -6.19 7.49
N PRO A 49 -11.18 -5.98 8.43
CA PRO A 49 -10.79 -5.74 9.82
C PRO A 49 -10.09 -6.96 10.45
N LEU A 50 -8.88 -6.78 10.99
CA LEU A 50 -8.23 -7.81 11.80
C LEU A 50 -8.91 -7.84 13.18
N ARG A 51 -9.74 -8.86 13.42
CA ARG A 51 -10.48 -9.02 14.69
C ARG A 51 -9.62 -9.68 15.74
N THR A 52 -9.80 -9.31 17.01
CA THR A 52 -9.08 -9.93 18.13
C THR A 52 -9.80 -11.19 18.62
N PHE A 53 -9.04 -12.19 19.09
CA PHE A 53 -9.60 -13.41 19.65
C PHE A 53 -10.33 -13.19 20.98
N GLY A 54 -9.89 -12.24 21.80
CA GLY A 54 -10.48 -11.98 23.11
C GLY A 54 -10.64 -13.26 23.95
N ALA A 55 -11.83 -13.48 24.51
CA ALA A 55 -12.14 -14.68 25.30
C ALA A 55 -12.09 -15.98 24.48
N ALA A 56 -12.28 -15.94 23.15
CA ALA A 56 -12.21 -17.12 22.29
C ALA A 56 -10.80 -17.72 22.22
N LEU A 57 -9.76 -16.97 22.61
CA LEU A 57 -8.39 -17.47 22.72
C LEU A 57 -8.29 -18.65 23.70
N ALA A 58 -9.08 -18.63 24.79
CA ALA A 58 -9.12 -19.71 25.78
C ALA A 58 -9.70 -21.02 25.22
N ASN A 59 -10.43 -20.96 24.09
CA ASN A 59 -11.01 -22.14 23.43
C ASN A 59 -10.06 -22.75 22.38
N ILE A 60 -8.84 -22.21 22.24
CA ILE A 60 -7.81 -22.75 21.34
C ILE A 60 -7.01 -23.83 22.08
N PRO A 61 -6.79 -25.01 21.49
CA PRO A 61 -5.93 -26.03 22.05
C PRO A 61 -4.55 -25.47 22.41
N ALA A 62 -4.03 -25.81 23.59
CA ALA A 62 -2.79 -25.23 24.13
C ALA A 62 -1.59 -25.36 23.16
N ASN A 63 -1.51 -26.46 22.42
CA ASN A 63 -0.47 -26.71 21.42
C ASN A 63 -0.59 -25.86 20.14
N GLN A 64 -1.71 -25.13 19.96
CA GLN A 64 -1.97 -24.26 18.80
C GLN A 64 -1.91 -22.77 19.14
N VAL A 65 -1.97 -22.39 20.43
CA VAL A 65 -2.08 -20.98 20.86
C VAL A 65 -0.92 -20.14 20.34
N GLU A 66 0.32 -20.61 20.45
CA GLU A 66 1.49 -19.85 20.01
C GLU A 66 1.56 -19.67 18.49
N ARG A 67 1.10 -20.67 17.73
CA ARG A 67 0.95 -20.54 16.27
C ARG A 67 -0.04 -19.44 15.93
N VAL A 68 -1.22 -19.45 16.56
CA VAL A 68 -2.27 -18.45 16.30
C VAL A 68 -1.79 -17.04 16.64
N LYS A 69 -1.05 -16.86 17.75
CA LYS A 69 -0.45 -15.57 18.10
C LYS A 69 0.58 -15.12 17.07
N THR A 70 1.39 -16.05 16.56
CA THR A 70 2.41 -15.76 15.53
C THR A 70 1.75 -15.34 14.22
N ASP A 71 0.75 -16.09 13.75
CA ASP A 71 -0.01 -15.78 12.54
C ASP A 71 -0.70 -14.41 12.65
N TYR A 72 -1.28 -14.11 13.82
CA TYR A 72 -1.87 -12.80 14.10
C TYR A 72 -0.83 -11.66 14.04
N ALA A 73 0.33 -11.86 14.67
CA ALA A 73 1.43 -10.88 14.64
C ALA A 73 1.98 -10.66 13.21
N THR A 74 1.98 -11.69 12.35
CA THR A 74 2.34 -11.54 10.93
C THR A 74 1.41 -10.57 10.21
N VAL A 75 0.10 -10.62 10.47
CA VAL A 75 -0.86 -9.68 9.89
C VAL A 75 -0.60 -8.26 10.41
N GLU A 76 -0.31 -8.09 11.72
CA GLU A 76 0.02 -6.77 12.30
C GLU A 76 1.31 -6.17 11.72
N LEU A 77 2.35 -6.98 11.52
CA LEU A 77 3.59 -6.53 10.87
C LEU A 77 3.34 -6.14 9.41
N THR A 78 2.48 -6.88 8.72
CA THR A 78 2.08 -6.58 7.34
C THR A 78 1.26 -5.27 7.28
N ASP A 79 0.40 -5.03 8.26
CA ASP A 79 -0.32 -3.76 8.41
C ASP A 79 0.64 -2.58 8.58
N ALA A 80 1.64 -2.71 9.46
CA ALA A 80 2.65 -1.67 9.65
C ALA A 80 3.45 -1.40 8.37
N ALA A 81 3.89 -2.45 7.67
CA ALA A 81 4.63 -2.33 6.42
C ALA A 81 3.80 -1.66 5.32
N ASN A 82 2.52 -2.03 5.18
CA ASN A 82 1.62 -1.42 4.20
C ASN A 82 1.34 0.05 4.50
N LEU A 83 1.09 0.40 5.77
CA LEU A 83 0.90 1.79 6.19
C LEU A 83 2.12 2.64 5.84
N HIS A 84 3.33 2.15 6.15
CA HIS A 84 4.56 2.84 5.80
C HIS A 84 4.74 2.97 4.29
N GLY A 85 4.47 1.91 3.52
CA GLY A 85 4.54 1.93 2.06
C GLY A 85 3.62 2.98 1.44
N ILE A 86 2.37 3.08 1.93
CA ILE A 86 1.40 4.09 1.48
C ILE A 86 1.87 5.50 1.81
N GLU A 87 2.42 5.71 3.01
CA GLU A 87 2.95 7.00 3.42
C GLU A 87 4.11 7.44 2.52
N VAL A 88 5.07 6.54 2.26
CA VAL A 88 6.22 6.81 1.37
C VAL A 88 5.75 7.14 -0.05
N LEU A 89 4.81 6.36 -0.61
CA LEU A 89 4.20 6.63 -1.91
C LEU A 89 3.58 8.03 -1.96
N GLY A 90 2.77 8.34 -0.96
CA GLY A 90 2.05 9.60 -0.85
C GLY A 90 2.99 10.81 -0.73
N LEU A 91 3.98 10.74 0.15
CA LEU A 91 4.97 11.81 0.36
C LEU A 91 5.81 12.08 -0.89
N GLN A 92 6.19 11.03 -1.62
CA GLN A 92 7.00 11.18 -2.82
C GLN A 92 6.17 11.72 -4.00
N ARG A 93 4.92 11.28 -4.15
CA ARG A 93 3.97 11.84 -5.13
C ARG A 93 3.55 13.28 -4.81
N ALA A 94 3.47 13.66 -3.53
CA ALA A 94 3.17 15.04 -3.14
C ALA A 94 4.28 16.02 -3.57
N LYS A 95 5.54 15.58 -3.57
CA LYS A 95 6.70 16.39 -3.99
C LYS A 95 6.93 16.41 -5.51
N ALA A 96 6.36 15.43 -6.22
CA ALA A 96 6.59 15.19 -7.63
C ALA A 96 6.39 16.44 -8.52
N LYS A 97 5.24 17.12 -8.37
CA LYS A 97 4.90 18.30 -9.19
C LYS A 97 5.85 19.49 -8.95
N ALA A 98 6.27 19.71 -7.71
CA ALA A 98 7.22 20.76 -7.37
C ALA A 98 8.60 20.45 -7.97
N ASN A 99 9.05 19.20 -7.87
CA ASN A 99 10.31 18.75 -8.46
C ASN A 99 10.29 18.88 -10.00
N GLU A 100 9.18 18.49 -10.64
CA GLU A 100 8.99 18.63 -12.08
C GLU A 100 9.07 20.10 -12.52
N ARG A 101 8.43 21.02 -11.78
CA ARG A 101 8.52 22.45 -12.08
C ARG A 101 9.95 22.98 -11.97
N ALA A 102 10.67 22.64 -10.89
CA ALA A 102 12.06 23.05 -10.71
C ALA A 102 12.97 22.53 -11.83
N ILE A 103 12.72 21.31 -12.31
CA ILE A 103 13.43 20.69 -13.43
C ILE A 103 13.17 21.41 -14.75
N LEU A 104 11.92 21.80 -15.02
CA LEU A 104 11.58 22.60 -16.20
C LEU A 104 12.21 23.99 -16.15
N GLU A 105 12.22 24.65 -14.98
CA GLU A 105 12.89 25.94 -14.77
C GLU A 105 14.41 25.82 -15.01
N LEU A 106 15.05 24.77 -14.50
CA LEU A 106 16.47 24.50 -14.73
C LEU A 106 16.80 24.17 -16.19
N GLU A 107 15.94 23.41 -16.88
CA GLU A 107 16.11 23.12 -18.31
C GLU A 107 16.01 24.39 -19.16
N ALA A 108 15.02 25.24 -18.88
CA ALA A 108 14.85 26.52 -19.57
C ALA A 108 16.07 27.45 -19.37
N ALA A 109 16.61 27.51 -18.14
CA ALA A 109 17.82 28.27 -17.84
C ALA A 109 19.05 27.69 -18.55
N THR A 110 19.17 26.36 -18.60
CA THR A 110 20.31 25.63 -19.21
C THR A 110 20.34 25.76 -20.73
N LEU A 111 19.17 25.79 -21.38
CA LEU A 111 19.04 25.87 -22.84
C LEU A 111 18.93 27.30 -23.38
N SER A 112 18.99 28.32 -22.51
CA SER A 112 18.91 29.73 -22.89
C SER A 112 20.06 30.13 -23.83
N THR A 113 19.73 30.93 -24.86
CA THR A 113 20.65 31.33 -25.94
C THR A 113 21.10 32.79 -25.85
N ALA A 114 21.08 33.41 -24.66
CA ALA A 114 21.53 34.79 -24.49
C ALA A 114 22.97 35.01 -25.01
N ASP A 115 23.15 36.10 -25.77
CA ASP A 115 24.13 36.23 -26.86
C ASP A 115 25.62 36.41 -26.48
N GLU A 116 25.97 36.54 -25.20
CA GLU A 116 27.30 37.05 -24.79
C GLU A 116 28.42 35.98 -24.72
N MET A 117 28.12 34.71 -24.97
CA MET A 117 29.00 33.61 -24.54
C MET A 117 29.09 32.47 -25.57
N ASN A 118 29.94 32.62 -26.59
CA ASN A 118 30.15 31.60 -27.62
C ASN A 118 31.64 31.18 -27.68
N THR A 119 31.97 30.06 -27.03
CA THR A 119 32.95 29.00 -27.41
C THR A 119 33.24 28.07 -26.21
N HIS A 120 33.51 28.61 -25.01
CA HIS A 120 33.60 27.84 -23.76
C HIS A 120 32.23 27.48 -23.15
N ILE A 121 31.24 28.37 -23.26
CA ILE A 121 29.86 28.11 -22.81
C ILE A 121 29.15 27.04 -23.65
N ALA A 122 29.58 26.80 -24.89
CA ALA A 122 29.06 25.70 -25.69
C ALA A 122 29.31 24.32 -25.04
N VAL A 123 30.49 24.14 -24.42
CA VAL A 123 30.83 22.91 -23.70
C VAL A 123 30.12 22.90 -22.34
N LEU A 124 30.07 24.02 -21.64
CA LEU A 124 29.36 24.14 -20.36
C LEU A 124 27.85 23.84 -20.51
N ASN A 125 27.21 24.34 -21.56
CA ASN A 125 25.80 24.08 -21.86
C ASN A 125 25.56 22.62 -22.22
N LYS A 126 26.51 21.95 -22.89
CA LYS A 126 26.45 20.50 -23.13
C LYS A 126 26.60 19.71 -21.82
N ILE A 127 27.49 20.13 -20.92
CA ILE A 127 27.66 19.51 -19.59
C ILE A 127 26.37 19.70 -18.76
N ASN A 128 25.81 20.91 -18.74
CA ASN A 128 24.56 21.20 -18.04
C ASN A 128 23.40 20.42 -18.63
N ALA A 129 23.31 20.31 -19.97
CA ALA A 129 22.31 19.47 -20.64
C ALA A 129 22.46 17.99 -20.28
N ALA A 130 23.70 17.46 -20.24
CA ALA A 130 23.96 16.08 -19.80
C ALA A 130 23.58 15.87 -18.32
N GLY A 131 23.85 16.84 -17.45
CA GLY A 131 23.40 16.83 -16.05
C GLY A 131 21.87 16.82 -15.94
N MET A 132 21.19 17.62 -16.77
CA MET A 132 19.73 17.67 -16.84
C MET A 132 19.14 16.33 -17.29
N MET A 133 19.77 15.67 -18.28
CA MET A 133 19.40 14.32 -18.71
C MET A 133 19.53 13.30 -17.58
N ALA A 134 20.61 13.37 -16.78
CA ALA A 134 20.80 12.49 -15.64
C ALA A 134 19.74 12.71 -14.55
N VAL A 135 19.37 13.97 -14.28
CA VAL A 135 18.28 14.30 -13.34
C VAL A 135 16.95 13.74 -13.81
N ARG A 136 16.61 13.88 -15.10
CA ARG A 136 15.39 13.30 -15.66
C ARG A 136 15.38 11.77 -15.64
N ALA A 137 16.49 11.12 -16.02
CA ALA A 137 16.61 9.67 -15.93
C ALA A 137 16.43 9.15 -14.49
N SER A 138 16.93 9.89 -13.50
CA SER A 138 16.70 9.60 -12.09
C SER A 138 15.22 9.76 -11.69
N GLN A 139 14.52 10.78 -12.20
CA GLN A 139 13.07 10.92 -12.00
C GLN A 139 12.27 9.79 -12.62
N ASP A 140 12.57 9.39 -13.85
CA ASP A 140 11.88 8.28 -14.52
C ASP A 140 12.11 6.96 -13.74
N THR A 141 13.32 6.75 -13.24
CA THR A 141 13.63 5.62 -12.35
C THR A 141 12.79 5.68 -11.07
N ASN A 142 12.68 6.84 -10.44
CA ASN A 142 11.84 7.02 -9.25
C ASN A 142 10.35 6.77 -9.54
N GLN A 143 9.85 7.17 -10.72
CA GLN A 143 8.48 6.89 -11.15
C GLN A 143 8.24 5.37 -11.28
N LEU A 144 9.18 4.65 -11.89
CA LEU A 144 9.11 3.18 -12.00
C LEU A 144 9.14 2.50 -10.63
N LEU A 145 10.04 2.92 -9.74
CA LEU A 145 10.12 2.38 -8.37
C LEU A 145 8.83 2.63 -7.60
N ILE A 146 8.21 3.79 -7.76
CA ILE A 146 6.90 4.10 -7.17
C ILE A 146 5.81 3.20 -7.73
N ALA A 147 5.78 2.98 -9.05
CA ALA A 147 4.78 2.10 -9.65
C ALA A 147 4.93 0.65 -9.14
N VAL A 148 6.17 0.18 -8.98
CA VAL A 148 6.46 -1.14 -8.40
C VAL A 148 6.01 -1.20 -6.94
N LEU A 149 6.32 -0.18 -6.12
CA LEU A 149 5.90 -0.13 -4.72
C LEU A 149 4.37 -0.08 -4.59
N ASP A 150 3.67 0.68 -5.42
CA ASP A 150 2.19 0.72 -5.44
C ASP A 150 1.61 -0.68 -5.72
N HIS A 151 2.15 -1.38 -6.72
CA HIS A 151 1.76 -2.77 -7.01
C HIS A 151 2.08 -3.73 -5.85
N GLN A 152 3.24 -3.60 -5.22
CA GLN A 152 3.63 -4.44 -4.08
C GLN A 152 2.73 -4.24 -2.87
N VAL A 153 2.38 -2.99 -2.54
CA VAL A 153 1.46 -2.69 -1.44
C VAL A 153 0.06 -3.22 -1.76
N ALA A 154 -0.42 -3.07 -3.00
CA ALA A 154 -1.70 -3.64 -3.41
C ALA A 154 -1.73 -5.18 -3.33
N GLU A 155 -0.64 -5.85 -3.71
CA GLU A 155 -0.51 -7.31 -3.59
C GLU A 155 -0.41 -7.77 -2.14
N SER A 156 0.40 -7.08 -1.33
CA SER A 156 0.52 -7.30 0.12
C SER A 156 -0.85 -7.19 0.80
N LYS A 157 -1.62 -6.15 0.46
CA LYS A 157 -3.00 -5.96 0.92
C LYS A 157 -3.88 -7.17 0.60
N ARG A 158 -3.85 -7.70 -0.63
CA ARG A 158 -4.67 -8.85 -1.03
C ARG A 158 -4.40 -10.08 -0.16
N ARG A 159 -3.13 -10.39 0.09
CA ARG A 159 -2.73 -11.53 0.94
C ARG A 159 -3.13 -11.33 2.38
N ARG A 160 -2.83 -10.14 2.91
CA ARG A 160 -3.19 -9.69 4.25
C ARG A 160 -4.70 -9.78 4.51
N ASP A 161 -5.52 -9.36 3.56
CA ASP A 161 -6.99 -9.42 3.71
C ASP A 161 -7.51 -10.86 3.72
N ALA A 162 -6.91 -11.75 2.93
CA ALA A 162 -7.23 -13.18 2.97
C ALA A 162 -6.87 -13.79 4.34
N GLU A 163 -5.70 -13.45 4.90
CA GLU A 163 -5.28 -13.89 6.23
C GLU A 163 -6.19 -13.35 7.34
N ALA A 164 -6.55 -12.06 7.28
CA ALA A 164 -7.47 -11.44 8.24
C ALA A 164 -8.88 -12.08 8.19
N ALA A 165 -9.36 -12.46 6.99
CA ALA A 165 -10.62 -13.19 6.84
C ALA A 165 -10.55 -14.59 7.47
N VAL A 166 -9.46 -15.33 7.24
CA VAL A 166 -9.25 -16.66 7.87
C VAL A 166 -9.22 -16.57 9.40
N ILE A 167 -8.52 -15.57 9.96
CA ILE A 167 -8.50 -15.32 11.40
C ILE A 167 -9.90 -14.99 11.91
N SER A 168 -10.65 -14.15 11.19
CA SER A 168 -12.01 -13.78 11.56
C SER A 168 -12.96 -14.98 11.59
N ASP A 169 -12.86 -15.88 10.60
CA ASP A 169 -13.62 -17.13 10.56
C ASP A 169 -13.21 -18.08 11.70
N HIS A 170 -11.92 -18.15 12.02
CA HIS A 170 -11.43 -18.94 13.14
C HIS A 170 -11.96 -18.44 14.48
N ILE A 171 -11.99 -17.12 14.69
CA ILE A 171 -12.58 -16.49 15.87
C ILE A 171 -14.06 -16.83 15.96
N ALA A 172 -14.81 -16.73 14.86
CA ALA A 172 -16.23 -17.07 14.83
C ALA A 172 -16.46 -18.54 15.19
N PHE A 173 -15.64 -19.45 14.65
CA PHE A 173 -15.68 -20.88 14.98
C PHE A 173 -15.40 -21.12 16.47
N ARG A 174 -14.33 -20.55 17.02
CA ARG A 174 -13.94 -20.73 18.44
C ARG A 174 -14.93 -20.12 19.41
N THR A 175 -15.58 -19.03 19.03
CA THR A 175 -16.64 -18.40 19.83
C THR A 175 -17.89 -19.29 19.87
N ARG A 176 -18.29 -19.86 18.72
CA ARG A 176 -19.44 -20.77 18.64
C ARG A 176 -19.19 -22.14 19.25
N ALA A 177 -17.94 -22.63 19.24
CA ALA A 177 -17.57 -23.90 19.85
C ALA A 177 -17.75 -23.91 21.38
N ALA A 178 -17.75 -22.74 22.04
CA ALA A 178 -18.17 -22.60 23.44
C ALA A 178 -19.71 -22.65 23.64
N GLY A 179 -20.48 -22.64 22.55
CA GLY A 179 -21.93 -22.84 22.48
C GLY A 179 -22.35 -24.34 22.41
N PRO A 180 -23.54 -24.73 21.88
CA PRO A 180 -24.35 -25.91 22.26
C PRO A 180 -23.77 -27.33 22.14
N ALA A 181 -22.46 -27.51 21.97
CA ALA A 181 -21.81 -28.82 22.04
C ALA A 181 -22.09 -29.55 23.38
N ASN A 182 -22.33 -28.81 24.48
CA ASN A 182 -22.77 -29.39 25.75
C ASN A 182 -24.30 -29.60 25.87
N SER A 183 -25.11 -28.90 25.07
CA SER A 183 -26.58 -29.01 25.09
C SER A 183 -27.06 -30.22 24.30
N GLY A 184 -26.44 -30.48 23.15
CA GLY A 184 -26.74 -31.62 22.29
C GLY A 184 -26.45 -32.95 22.98
N ILE A 185 -25.27 -33.07 23.61
CA ILE A 185 -24.85 -34.28 24.32
C ILE A 185 -25.69 -34.53 25.58
N ARG A 186 -26.08 -33.48 26.32
CA ARG A 186 -27.01 -33.62 27.46
C ARG A 186 -28.41 -34.04 26.99
N GLY A 187 -28.93 -33.42 25.93
CA GLY A 187 -30.24 -33.76 25.37
C GLY A 187 -30.33 -35.20 24.87
N THR A 188 -29.32 -35.68 24.13
CA THR A 188 -29.28 -37.09 23.68
C THR A 188 -29.14 -38.08 24.83
N THR A 189 -28.35 -37.76 25.86
CA THR A 189 -28.22 -38.63 27.04
C THR A 189 -29.52 -38.68 27.84
N THR A 190 -30.25 -37.57 27.97
CA THR A 190 -31.57 -37.52 28.61
C THR A 190 -32.62 -38.30 27.80
N VAL A 191 -32.65 -38.18 26.48
CA VAL A 191 -33.59 -38.94 25.63
C VAL A 191 -33.30 -40.45 25.70
N LEU A 192 -32.03 -40.86 25.67
CA LEU A 192 -31.65 -42.27 25.76
C LEU A 192 -31.89 -42.88 27.15
N SER A 193 -31.81 -42.09 28.22
CA SER A 193 -32.07 -42.55 29.59
C SER A 193 -33.55 -42.53 29.99
N THR A 194 -34.39 -41.79 29.26
CA THR A 194 -35.84 -41.72 29.52
C THR A 194 -36.68 -42.50 28.51
N PHE A 195 -36.07 -43.00 27.42
CA PHE A 195 -36.74 -43.86 26.46
C PHE A 195 -37.16 -45.19 27.11
N ARG A 196 -38.47 -45.41 27.24
CA ARG A 196 -39.07 -46.72 27.52
C ARG A 196 -39.82 -47.17 26.28
N MET A 197 -39.57 -48.40 25.85
CA MET A 197 -40.36 -49.02 24.78
C MET A 197 -41.81 -49.24 25.27
N PRO A 198 -42.81 -49.08 24.39
CA PRO A 198 -44.21 -49.40 24.71
C PRO A 198 -44.43 -50.90 24.94
#